data_AF-A0A5C6N7F1-F1
#
_entry.id   AF-A0A5C6N7F1-F1
#
_cell.length_a   1.000
_cell.length_b   1.000
_cell.length_c   1.000
_cell.angle_alpha   90.00
_cell.angle_beta   90.00
_cell.angle_gamma   90.00
#
_symmetry.space_group_name_H-M   'P 1'
#
loop_
_entity.id
_entity.type
_entity.pdbx_description
1 polymer ?
#
loop_
_entity_poly.entity_id
_entity_poly.type
_entity_poly.pdbx_seq_one_letter_code
_entity_poly.pdbx_strand_id
1 'polypeptide(L)'
;MVVVFSIGLTLLLSLWTSTTSHQIPEGVLQMECRDRYFMIAVNLSFTGEDPQFEVVDEMGAYPITESYGAQHGYTVRILLSQGLVELRASFFSHHTSSQDDLLFTFSFNLIVSRDGENVKFPLYKTCSPTLTWAPREVTCEANYMEVYTYATSEWQVALKRPGQLMIPINISEASRRGYEFHLTEGRLAFRTPYGQPDSFVAPVNGVPVEVVHAILFSRQGWIIIKVDLLAACSMRKYQNGRFNGQLFQ
;
A
#
# COMPACT_ATOMS: atom_id res chain seq x y z
N MET A 1 -1.56 25.78 77.40
CA MET A 1 -2.03 25.19 76.13
C MET A 1 -0.81 25.05 75.22
N VAL A 2 -0.32 23.83 75.02
CA VAL A 2 0.77 23.55 74.08
C VAL A 2 0.12 22.98 72.82
N VAL A 3 0.28 23.67 71.69
CA VAL A 3 -0.23 23.23 70.39
C VAL A 3 0.87 22.40 69.73
N VAL A 4 0.61 21.11 69.54
CA VAL A 4 1.51 20.19 68.85
C VAL A 4 1.13 20.14 67.37
N PHE A 5 2.01 20.61 66.48
CA PHE A 5 1.85 20.45 65.04
C PHE A 5 2.42 19.11 64.61
N SER A 6 1.57 18.24 64.05
CA SER A 6 1.98 16.97 63.44
C SER A 6 2.12 17.18 61.93
N ILE A 7 3.34 17.03 61.40
CA ILE A 7 3.60 17.07 59.95
C ILE A 7 3.60 15.62 59.46
N GLY A 8 2.56 15.22 58.74
CA GLY A 8 2.48 13.91 58.10
C GLY A 8 3.23 13.91 56.77
N LEU A 9 4.27 13.07 56.66
CA LEU A 9 4.97 12.81 55.40
C LEU A 9 4.22 11.70 54.65
N THR A 10 3.47 12.05 53.61
CA THR A 10 2.84 11.07 52.72
C THR A 10 3.87 10.53 51.74
N LEU A 11 4.26 9.26 51.93
CA LEU A 11 5.11 8.53 51.00
C LEU A 11 4.26 8.12 49.78
N LEU A 12 4.39 8.83 48.66
CA LEU A 12 3.82 8.42 47.38
C LEU A 12 4.59 7.19 46.88
N LEU A 13 4.05 6.00 47.13
CA LEU A 13 4.50 4.76 46.49
C LEU A 13 4.14 4.86 45.01
N SER A 14 5.14 5.15 44.17
CA SER A 14 5.00 5.01 42.73
C SER A 14 4.82 3.52 42.40
N LEU A 15 3.58 3.13 42.12
CA LEU A 15 3.30 1.86 41.45
C LEU A 15 3.90 1.95 40.04
N TRP A 16 5.10 1.39 39.87
CA TRP A 16 5.63 1.10 38.55
C TRP A 16 4.74 0.04 37.92
N THR A 17 3.82 0.46 37.06
CA THR A 17 3.16 -0.47 36.14
C THR A 17 4.23 -0.98 35.20
N SER A 18 4.68 -2.22 35.42
CA SER A 18 5.50 -2.92 34.44
C SER A 18 4.64 -3.14 33.20
N THR A 19 4.73 -2.25 32.22
CA THR A 19 4.18 -2.51 30.88
C THR A 19 4.97 -3.66 30.29
N THR A 20 4.38 -4.85 30.28
CA THR A 20 4.94 -6.00 29.56
C THR A 20 5.01 -5.64 28.08
N SER A 21 6.18 -5.27 27.60
CA SER A 21 6.41 -5.09 26.16
C SER A 21 6.38 -6.47 25.52
N HIS A 22 5.27 -6.82 24.86
CA HIS A 22 5.21 -8.00 24.02
C HIS A 22 6.13 -7.76 22.83
N GLN A 23 7.34 -8.32 22.86
CA GLN A 23 8.28 -8.26 21.75
C GLN A 23 8.04 -9.43 20.79
N ILE A 24 8.31 -9.20 19.50
CA ILE A 24 8.30 -10.25 18.49
C ILE A 24 9.61 -11.05 18.63
N PRO A 25 9.57 -12.39 18.76
CA PRO A 25 10.75 -13.23 18.81
C PRO A 25 11.67 -13.06 17.61
N GLU A 26 12.98 -13.26 17.81
CA GLU A 26 13.93 -13.22 16.70
C GLU A 26 13.65 -14.35 15.69
N GLY A 27 13.83 -14.06 14.40
CA GLY A 27 13.67 -15.05 13.32
C GLY A 27 12.25 -15.34 12.88
N VAL A 28 11.21 -14.77 13.51
CA VAL A 28 9.81 -14.94 13.07
C VAL A 28 9.29 -13.79 12.21
N LEU A 29 10.01 -12.67 12.14
CA LEU A 29 9.68 -11.48 11.38
C LEU A 29 10.84 -11.11 10.45
N GLN A 30 10.54 -10.91 9.17
CA GLN A 30 11.44 -10.37 8.18
C GLN A 30 10.83 -9.10 7.59
N MET A 31 11.63 -8.02 7.52
CA MET A 31 11.25 -6.76 6.89
C MET A 31 12.32 -6.36 5.88
N GLU A 32 11.97 -6.31 4.60
CA GLU A 32 12.92 -6.11 3.50
C GLU A 32 12.45 -5.07 2.50
N CYS A 33 13.32 -4.11 2.17
CA CYS A 33 13.11 -3.18 1.06
C CYS A 33 13.55 -3.87 -0.23
N ARG A 34 12.60 -4.14 -1.13
CA ARG A 34 12.89 -4.64 -2.48
C ARG A 34 12.93 -3.46 -3.45
N ASP A 35 13.27 -3.71 -4.72
CA ASP A 35 13.51 -2.66 -5.72
C ASP A 35 12.33 -1.67 -5.88
N ARG A 36 11.09 -2.16 -5.73
CA ARG A 36 9.85 -1.41 -6.02
C ARG A 36 8.73 -1.59 -4.99
N TYR A 37 8.97 -2.37 -3.94
CA TYR A 37 8.00 -2.57 -2.85
C TYR A 37 8.72 -2.88 -1.54
N PHE A 38 8.08 -2.57 -0.42
CA PHE A 38 8.48 -3.02 0.90
C PHE A 38 7.75 -4.32 1.24
N MET A 39 8.46 -5.27 1.85
CA MET A 39 7.95 -6.59 2.21
C MET A 39 8.07 -6.83 3.71
N ILE A 40 6.98 -7.31 4.32
CA ILE A 40 6.94 -7.89 5.66
C ILE A 40 6.56 -9.37 5.51
N ALA A 41 7.35 -10.28 6.05
CA ALA A 41 6.99 -11.69 6.16
C ALA A 41 7.04 -12.12 7.63
N VAL A 42 5.97 -12.77 8.10
CA VAL A 42 5.84 -13.21 9.48
C VAL A 42 5.47 -14.69 9.51
N ASN A 43 6.05 -15.45 10.43
CA ASN A 43 5.75 -16.87 10.59
C ASN A 43 4.32 -17.09 11.11
N LEU A 44 3.57 -17.96 10.44
CA LEU A 44 2.21 -18.33 10.86
C LEU A 44 2.21 -19.04 12.23
N SER A 45 3.31 -19.68 12.62
CA SER A 45 3.47 -20.24 13.97
C SER A 45 3.45 -19.16 15.06
N PHE A 46 3.78 -17.91 14.72
CA PHE A 46 3.74 -16.77 15.62
C PHE A 46 2.40 -16.03 15.54
N THR A 47 1.85 -15.86 14.34
CA THR A 47 0.64 -15.06 14.12
C THR A 47 -0.67 -15.81 14.30
N GLY A 48 -0.64 -17.14 14.25
CA GLY A 48 -1.85 -17.94 14.08
C GLY A 48 -2.41 -17.87 12.65
N GLU A 49 -3.63 -18.36 12.48
CA GLU A 49 -4.25 -18.60 11.16
C GLU A 49 -4.85 -17.34 10.51
N ASP A 50 -5.19 -16.32 11.30
CA ASP A 50 -5.82 -15.08 10.81
C ASP A 50 -5.06 -13.81 11.26
N PRO A 51 -3.80 -13.62 10.80
CA PRO A 51 -3.07 -12.38 11.03
C PRO A 51 -3.76 -11.20 10.33
N GLN A 52 -3.86 -10.08 11.02
CA GLN A 52 -4.35 -8.84 10.43
C GLN A 52 -3.26 -7.77 10.43
N PHE A 53 -3.32 -6.88 9.45
CA PHE A 53 -2.44 -5.72 9.37
C PHE A 53 -3.27 -4.45 9.36
N GLU A 54 -2.80 -3.44 10.08
CA GLU A 54 -3.22 -2.05 9.89
C GLU A 54 -2.06 -1.26 9.31
N VAL A 55 -2.33 -0.34 8.39
CA VAL A 55 -1.37 0.72 8.04
C VAL A 55 -1.60 1.91 8.96
N VAL A 56 -0.53 2.59 9.36
CA VAL A 56 -0.55 3.66 10.35
C VAL A 56 0.05 4.93 9.76
N ASP A 57 -0.63 6.06 9.94
CA ASP A 57 -0.14 7.39 9.63
C ASP A 57 -0.51 8.39 10.73
N GLU A 58 -0.37 9.70 10.45
CA GLU A 58 -0.72 10.77 11.39
C GLU A 58 -2.23 10.84 11.70
N MET A 59 -3.09 10.33 10.81
CA MET A 59 -4.55 10.36 10.95
C MET A 59 -5.09 9.15 11.70
N GLY A 60 -4.37 8.03 11.70
CA GLY A 60 -4.71 6.88 12.52
C GLY A 60 -4.22 5.55 11.96
N ALA A 61 -4.96 4.49 12.29
CA ALA A 61 -4.69 3.13 11.83
C ALA A 61 -5.85 2.61 10.97
N TYR A 62 -5.54 2.04 9.82
CA TYR A 62 -6.51 1.59 8.83
C TYR A 62 -6.32 0.09 8.54
N PRO A 63 -7.35 -0.75 8.69
CA PRO A 63 -7.24 -2.18 8.43
C PRO A 63 -7.00 -2.45 6.94
N ILE A 64 -6.01 -3.29 6.65
CA ILE A 64 -5.65 -3.67 5.29
C ILE A 64 -6.50 -4.88 4.88
N THR A 65 -7.71 -4.60 4.40
CA THR A 65 -8.57 -5.61 3.76
C THR A 65 -8.13 -5.86 2.31
N GLU A 66 -8.68 -6.88 1.65
CA GLU A 66 -8.37 -7.17 0.25
C GLU A 66 -8.70 -5.98 -0.68
N SER A 67 -9.90 -5.40 -0.53
CA SER A 67 -10.35 -4.27 -1.36
C SER A 67 -9.60 -2.99 -1.06
N TYR A 68 -9.45 -2.66 0.23
CA TYR A 68 -8.72 -1.48 0.66
C TYR A 68 -7.26 -1.58 0.26
N GLY A 69 -6.63 -2.74 0.46
CA GLY A 69 -5.26 -3.01 0.06
C GLY A 69 -5.06 -2.79 -1.45
N ALA A 70 -5.90 -3.38 -2.29
CA ALA A 70 -5.78 -3.24 -3.74
C ALA A 70 -5.90 -1.77 -4.22
N GLN A 71 -6.75 -0.98 -3.59
CA GLN A 71 -6.92 0.44 -3.90
C GLN A 71 -5.75 1.29 -3.39
N HIS A 72 -5.17 0.95 -2.24
CA HIS A 72 -4.21 1.79 -1.52
C HIS A 72 -2.75 1.35 -1.67
N GLY A 73 -2.48 0.28 -2.41
CA GLY A 73 -1.12 -0.19 -2.73
C GLY A 73 -0.56 -1.22 -1.76
N TYR A 74 -1.44 -2.09 -1.23
CA TYR A 74 -1.07 -3.18 -0.32
C TYR A 74 -1.59 -4.53 -0.80
N THR A 75 -0.81 -5.56 -0.51
CA THR A 75 -1.18 -6.96 -0.77
C THR A 75 -0.82 -7.78 0.45
N VAL A 76 -1.78 -8.57 0.95
CA VAL A 76 -1.53 -9.54 2.02
C VAL A 76 -1.78 -10.93 1.47
N ARG A 77 -0.85 -11.85 1.69
CA ARG A 77 -0.95 -13.23 1.21
C ARG A 77 -0.50 -14.20 2.28
N ILE A 78 -1.30 -15.23 2.49
CA ILE A 78 -0.91 -16.38 3.30
C ILE A 78 -0.20 -17.37 2.38
N LEU A 79 1.07 -17.63 2.66
CA LEU A 79 1.96 -18.52 1.95
C LEU A 79 2.07 -19.85 2.72
N LEU A 80 1.02 -20.68 2.65
CA LEU A 80 0.92 -21.92 3.40
C LEU A 80 2.11 -22.87 3.19
N SER A 81 2.62 -22.98 1.95
CA SER A 81 3.79 -23.81 1.66
C SER A 81 5.08 -23.36 2.35
N GLN A 82 5.16 -22.09 2.74
CA GLN A 82 6.30 -21.51 3.46
C GLN A 82 6.00 -21.35 4.95
N GLY A 83 4.74 -21.50 5.38
CA GLY A 83 4.32 -21.20 6.75
C GLY A 83 4.41 -19.72 7.10
N LEU A 84 4.24 -18.81 6.13
CA LEU A 84 4.38 -17.36 6.33
C LEU A 84 3.12 -16.61 5.91
N VAL A 85 2.86 -15.46 6.53
CA VAL A 85 2.04 -14.39 5.96
C VAL A 85 2.97 -13.32 5.40
N GLU A 86 2.73 -12.86 4.18
CA GLU A 86 3.49 -11.82 3.49
C GLU A 86 2.60 -10.61 3.24
N LEU A 87 3.00 -9.44 3.74
CA LEU A 87 2.48 -8.13 3.34
C LEU A 87 3.48 -7.46 2.39
N ARG A 88 2.97 -6.95 1.27
CA ARG A 88 3.71 -6.10 0.33
C ARG A 88 3.07 -4.73 0.27
N ALA A 89 3.88 -3.70 0.32
CA ALA A 89 3.47 -2.31 0.17
C ALA A 89 4.24 -1.65 -0.97
N SER A 90 3.52 -1.02 -1.90
CA SER A 90 4.16 -0.16 -2.91
C SER A 90 4.87 1.00 -2.22
N PHE A 91 6.01 1.43 -2.76
CA PHE A 91 6.68 2.66 -2.31
C PHE A 91 5.77 3.89 -2.44
N PHE A 92 4.83 3.87 -3.37
CA PHE A 92 3.86 4.95 -3.54
C PHE A 92 2.54 4.71 -2.80
N SER A 93 2.44 3.65 -1.98
CA SER A 93 1.21 3.33 -1.25
C SER A 93 0.71 4.54 -0.44
N HIS A 94 -0.61 4.68 -0.30
CA HIS A 94 -1.24 5.95 0.10
C HIS A 94 -0.67 6.54 1.40
N HIS A 95 -0.39 5.69 2.37
CA HIS A 95 0.02 6.10 3.72
C HIS A 95 1.55 6.08 3.91
N THR A 96 2.31 5.85 2.84
CA THR A 96 3.78 5.93 2.91
C THR A 96 4.21 7.39 2.97
N SER A 97 4.99 7.74 3.99
CA SER A 97 5.67 9.03 4.02
C SER A 97 6.86 8.97 3.06
N SER A 98 6.89 9.86 2.07
CA SER A 98 7.97 9.99 1.08
C SER A 98 8.66 11.34 1.23
N GLN A 99 9.98 11.36 1.08
CA GLN A 99 10.79 12.57 0.92
C GLN A 99 11.54 12.47 -0.42
N ASP A 100 11.19 13.34 -1.37
CA ASP A 100 11.83 13.45 -2.70
C ASP A 100 11.92 12.14 -3.51
N ASP A 101 11.04 11.16 -3.25
CA ASP A 101 11.13 9.79 -3.78
C ASP A 101 12.47 9.08 -3.50
N LEU A 102 13.21 9.52 -2.47
CA LEU A 102 14.50 8.97 -2.05
C LEU A 102 14.41 8.21 -0.73
N LEU A 103 13.49 8.60 0.13
CA LEU A 103 13.31 8.03 1.46
C LEU A 103 11.84 7.78 1.73
N PHE A 104 11.50 6.51 1.98
CA PHE A 104 10.13 6.08 2.16
C PHE A 104 9.99 5.42 3.52
N THR A 105 9.10 5.94 4.36
CA THR A 105 8.85 5.39 5.68
C THR A 105 7.49 4.71 5.70
N PHE A 106 7.51 3.44 6.07
CA PHE A 106 6.35 2.59 6.20
C PHE A 106 6.09 2.32 7.68
N SER A 107 4.82 2.38 8.07
CA SER A 107 4.37 2.17 9.44
C SER A 107 3.11 1.30 9.44
N PHE A 108 3.15 0.21 10.19
CA PHE A 108 2.08 -0.78 10.26
C PHE A 108 1.89 -1.27 11.70
N ASN A 109 0.72 -1.82 11.99
CA ASN A 109 0.52 -2.71 13.13
C ASN A 109 0.27 -4.13 12.61
N LEU A 110 1.02 -5.10 13.12
CA LEU A 110 0.63 -6.51 13.04
C LEU A 110 -0.29 -6.83 14.21
N ILE A 111 -1.46 -7.39 13.92
CA ILE A 111 -2.43 -7.81 14.93
C ILE A 111 -2.43 -9.33 14.97
N VAL A 112 -2.14 -9.88 16.15
CA VAL A 112 -2.14 -11.31 16.43
C VAL A 112 -3.13 -11.61 17.54
N SER A 113 -4.01 -12.58 17.33
CA SER A 113 -4.91 -13.06 18.37
C SER A 113 -4.18 -14.03 19.30
N ARG A 114 -4.17 -13.74 20.61
CA ARG A 114 -3.59 -14.58 21.67
C ARG A 114 -4.58 -14.69 22.82
N ASP A 115 -4.94 -15.92 23.18
CA ASP A 115 -5.86 -16.20 24.29
C ASP A 115 -7.19 -15.42 24.19
N GLY A 116 -7.65 -15.15 22.95
CA GLY A 116 -8.88 -14.40 22.68
C GLY A 116 -8.71 -12.87 22.67
N GLU A 117 -7.51 -12.35 22.94
CA GLU A 117 -7.19 -10.93 22.87
C GLU A 117 -6.33 -10.58 21.64
N ASN A 118 -6.60 -9.42 21.04
CA ASN A 118 -5.81 -8.93 19.92
C ASN A 118 -4.61 -8.12 20.42
N VAL A 119 -3.41 -8.68 20.24
CA VAL A 119 -2.14 -8.01 20.57
C VAL A 119 -1.62 -7.30 19.32
N LYS A 120 -1.35 -5.99 19.46
CA LYS A 120 -0.79 -5.16 18.38
C LYS A 120 0.72 -5.03 18.52
N PHE A 121 1.44 -5.28 17.43
CA PHE A 121 2.87 -5.10 17.32
C PHE A 121 3.18 -4.01 16.29
N PRO A 122 3.72 -2.85 16.71
CA PRO A 122 4.09 -1.78 15.78
C PRO A 122 5.32 -2.21 14.96
N LEU A 123 5.21 -2.06 13.64
CA LEU A 123 6.23 -2.38 12.66
C LEU A 123 6.50 -1.13 11.83
N TYR A 124 7.74 -0.67 11.80
CA TYR A 124 8.11 0.43 10.91
C TYR A 124 9.45 0.15 10.25
N LYS A 125 9.60 0.66 9.04
CA LYS A 125 10.86 0.61 8.31
C LYS A 125 10.95 1.79 7.35
N THR A 126 12.15 2.34 7.28
CA THR A 126 12.51 3.31 6.26
C THR A 126 13.34 2.63 5.17
N CYS A 127 12.96 2.86 3.92
CA CYS A 127 13.59 2.32 2.72
C CYS A 127 14.14 3.44 1.85
N SER A 128 15.32 3.22 1.29
CA SER A 128 15.85 4.03 0.19
C SER A 128 15.92 3.15 -1.05
N PRO A 129 15.23 3.50 -2.15
CA PRO A 129 15.31 2.75 -3.39
C PRO A 129 16.77 2.68 -3.88
N THR A 130 17.20 1.48 -4.29
CA THR A 130 18.54 1.25 -4.84
C THR A 130 18.67 1.69 -6.30
N LEU A 131 17.53 1.77 -7.00
CA LEU A 131 17.43 2.12 -8.41
C LEU A 131 16.66 3.42 -8.56
N THR A 132 17.12 4.27 -9.48
CA THR A 132 16.36 5.43 -9.90
C THR A 132 15.04 5.01 -10.52
N TRP A 133 14.02 5.80 -10.27
CA TRP A 133 12.69 5.61 -10.82
C TRP A 133 12.66 6.06 -12.28
N ALA A 134 12.18 5.20 -13.19
CA ALA A 134 11.98 5.62 -14.57
C ALA A 134 10.89 6.70 -14.66
N PRO A 135 10.82 7.45 -15.77
CA PRO A 135 9.77 8.45 -15.97
C PRO A 135 8.36 7.85 -15.89
N ARG A 136 8.22 6.58 -16.27
CA ARG A 136 7.01 5.79 -16.14
C ARG A 136 7.36 4.33 -15.91
N GLU A 137 6.75 3.70 -14.91
CA GLU A 137 6.82 2.25 -14.74
C GLU A 137 5.43 1.67 -14.44
N VAL A 138 5.32 0.37 -14.68
CA VAL A 138 4.10 -0.42 -14.44
C VAL A 138 4.45 -1.53 -13.47
N THR A 139 3.72 -1.59 -12.37
CA THR A 139 3.79 -2.67 -11.38
C THR A 139 2.51 -3.49 -11.48
N CYS A 140 2.67 -4.79 -11.74
CA CYS A 140 1.58 -5.75 -11.61
C CYS A 140 1.76 -6.46 -10.29
N GLU A 141 0.84 -6.27 -9.36
CA GLU A 141 0.80 -7.03 -8.11
C GLU A 141 -0.35 -8.07 -8.20
N ALA A 142 -0.47 -8.94 -7.20
CA ALA A 142 -1.42 -10.05 -7.19
C ALA A 142 -2.89 -9.60 -7.20
N ASN A 143 -3.21 -8.45 -6.61
CA ASN A 143 -4.57 -7.93 -6.46
C ASN A 143 -4.80 -6.56 -7.13
N TYR A 144 -3.75 -5.87 -7.62
CA TYR A 144 -3.90 -4.60 -8.33
C TYR A 144 -2.83 -4.39 -9.42
N MET A 145 -3.13 -3.45 -10.31
CA MET A 145 -2.20 -2.86 -11.27
C MET A 145 -1.88 -1.43 -10.84
N GLU A 146 -0.63 -1.02 -10.95
CA GLU A 146 -0.16 0.33 -10.61
C GLU A 146 0.69 0.89 -11.75
N VAL A 147 0.45 2.15 -12.10
CA VAL A 147 1.25 2.92 -13.04
C VAL A 147 1.62 4.23 -12.38
N TYR A 148 2.90 4.58 -12.35
CA TYR A 148 3.30 5.90 -11.88
C TYR A 148 4.06 6.68 -12.93
N THR A 149 3.94 7.99 -12.88
CA THR A 149 4.49 8.96 -13.85
C THR A 149 4.68 10.32 -13.19
N TYR A 150 5.46 11.21 -13.78
CA TYR A 150 5.56 12.60 -13.31
C TYR A 150 4.27 13.39 -13.57
N ALA A 151 3.80 14.16 -12.59
CA ALA A 151 2.63 15.03 -12.71
C ALA A 151 2.61 16.14 -11.64
N THR A 152 1.93 17.27 -11.90
CA THR A 152 1.99 18.45 -11.01
C THR A 152 0.67 19.19 -10.68
N SER A 153 -0.50 19.01 -11.35
CA SER A 153 -1.79 19.61 -10.86
C SER A 153 -3.09 19.27 -11.63
N GLU A 154 -4.25 19.46 -10.95
CA GLU A 154 -5.67 19.38 -11.36
C GLU A 154 -6.01 18.57 -12.63
N TRP A 155 -6.45 17.33 -12.43
CA TRP A 155 -6.69 16.39 -13.52
C TRP A 155 -8.16 15.94 -13.60
N GLN A 156 -8.66 15.82 -14.83
CA GLN A 156 -9.78 14.96 -15.18
C GLN A 156 -9.23 13.64 -15.70
N VAL A 157 -9.98 12.54 -15.54
CA VAL A 157 -9.60 11.23 -16.05
C VAL A 157 -10.63 10.72 -17.05
N ALA A 158 -10.18 10.14 -18.16
CA ALA A 158 -11.00 9.29 -19.00
C ALA A 158 -10.42 7.87 -19.01
N LEU A 159 -11.28 6.89 -18.80
CA LEU A 159 -10.95 5.47 -18.93
C LEU A 159 -11.27 5.03 -20.35
N LYS A 160 -10.29 4.45 -21.03
CA LYS A 160 -10.40 4.06 -22.43
C LYS A 160 -10.59 2.56 -22.54
N ARG A 161 -11.68 2.18 -23.21
CA ARG A 161 -11.98 0.81 -23.61
C ARG A 161 -12.28 0.75 -25.12
N PRO A 162 -11.79 -0.26 -25.86
CA PRO A 162 -12.07 -0.40 -27.28
C PRO A 162 -13.58 -0.40 -27.57
N GLY A 163 -14.02 0.43 -28.53
CA GLY A 163 -15.42 0.53 -28.94
C GLY A 163 -16.34 1.35 -28.02
N GLN A 164 -15.80 1.97 -26.96
CA GLN A 164 -16.57 2.78 -26.01
C GLN A 164 -16.23 4.27 -26.15
N LEU A 165 -17.22 5.14 -25.92
CA LEU A 165 -17.02 6.58 -25.86
C LEU A 165 -16.21 6.94 -24.61
N MET A 166 -15.13 7.71 -24.79
CA MET A 166 -14.33 8.23 -23.68
C MET A 166 -15.05 9.40 -23.04
N ILE A 167 -15.65 9.19 -21.86
CA ILE A 167 -16.33 10.24 -21.09
C ILE A 167 -15.42 10.63 -19.91
N PRO A 168 -14.92 11.87 -19.85
CA PRO A 168 -14.13 12.33 -18.71
C PRO A 168 -14.97 12.37 -17.43
N ILE A 169 -14.38 11.90 -16.34
CA ILE A 169 -14.88 12.01 -14.98
C ILE A 169 -13.84 12.73 -14.10
N ASN A 170 -14.27 13.25 -12.95
CA ASN A 170 -13.33 13.79 -11.97
C ASN A 170 -12.69 12.66 -11.15
N ILE A 171 -11.58 12.96 -10.47
CA ILE A 171 -10.85 11.98 -9.65
C ILE A 171 -11.74 11.40 -8.53
N SER A 172 -12.57 12.21 -7.87
CA SER A 172 -13.45 11.72 -6.80
C SER A 172 -14.44 10.66 -7.30
N GLU A 173 -15.00 10.85 -8.49
CA GLU A 173 -15.85 9.87 -9.15
C GLU A 173 -15.07 8.62 -9.57
N ALA A 174 -13.82 8.77 -10.00
CA ALA A 174 -12.95 7.65 -10.31
C ALA A 174 -12.64 6.81 -9.04
N SER A 175 -12.30 7.45 -7.92
CA SER A 175 -12.10 6.77 -6.62
C SER A 175 -13.36 6.05 -6.16
N ARG A 176 -14.55 6.65 -6.31
CA ARG A 176 -15.83 5.97 -6.03
C ARG A 176 -16.06 4.70 -6.87
N ARG A 177 -15.41 4.60 -8.03
CA ARG A 177 -15.42 3.42 -8.91
C ARG A 177 -14.22 2.48 -8.66
N GLY A 178 -13.36 2.77 -7.69
CA GLY A 178 -12.19 1.96 -7.32
C GLY A 178 -10.95 2.21 -8.19
N TYR A 179 -10.89 3.36 -8.87
CA TYR A 179 -9.70 3.85 -9.55
C TYR A 179 -9.02 4.91 -8.69
N GLU A 180 -7.88 4.59 -8.12
CA GLU A 180 -7.19 5.49 -7.21
C GLU A 180 -6.06 6.25 -7.90
N PHE A 181 -5.96 7.54 -7.54
CA PHE A 181 -4.95 8.46 -8.03
C PHE A 181 -4.28 9.10 -6.82
N HIS A 182 -3.01 8.78 -6.61
CA HIS A 182 -2.24 9.29 -5.48
C HIS A 182 -1.06 10.12 -5.98
N LEU A 183 -1.05 11.40 -5.62
CA LEU A 183 -0.02 12.37 -6.00
C LEU A 183 0.96 12.54 -4.82
N THR A 184 2.24 12.31 -5.07
CA THR A 184 3.35 12.62 -4.16
C THR A 184 4.06 13.91 -4.59
N GLU A 185 5.26 14.22 -4.06
CA GLU A 185 6.07 15.42 -4.35
C GLU A 185 6.62 15.51 -5.81
N GLY A 186 6.00 14.83 -6.77
CA GLY A 186 6.37 14.90 -8.18
C GLY A 186 5.84 13.76 -9.03
N ARG A 187 5.28 12.71 -8.41
CA ARG A 187 4.73 11.55 -9.12
C ARG A 187 3.27 11.36 -8.82
N LEU A 188 2.58 10.87 -9.83
CA LEU A 188 1.22 10.38 -9.71
C LEU A 188 1.24 8.87 -9.89
N ALA A 189 0.73 8.15 -8.91
CA ALA A 189 0.43 6.73 -8.99
C ALA A 189 -1.06 6.52 -9.28
N PHE A 190 -1.37 5.88 -10.40
CA PHE A 190 -2.68 5.34 -10.73
C PHE A 190 -2.75 3.88 -10.34
N ARG A 191 -3.78 3.51 -9.57
CA ARG A 191 -4.02 2.13 -9.12
C ARG A 191 -5.40 1.67 -9.46
N THR A 192 -5.50 0.40 -9.75
CA THR A 192 -6.80 -0.24 -9.90
C THR A 192 -6.72 -1.75 -9.63
N PRO A 193 -7.70 -2.31 -8.91
CA PRO A 193 -7.88 -3.76 -8.83
C PRO A 193 -8.10 -4.39 -10.22
N TYR A 194 -7.86 -5.69 -10.34
CA TYR A 194 -8.24 -6.45 -11.54
C TYR A 194 -9.76 -6.60 -11.66
N GLY A 195 -10.25 -6.84 -12.88
CA GLY A 195 -11.66 -7.11 -13.18
C GLY A 195 -12.54 -5.86 -13.28
N GLN A 196 -11.95 -4.69 -13.50
CA GLN A 196 -12.67 -3.42 -13.52
C GLN A 196 -13.51 -3.22 -14.80
N PRO A 197 -14.65 -2.50 -14.76
CA PRO A 197 -15.56 -2.38 -15.91
C PRO A 197 -14.94 -1.77 -17.18
N ASP A 198 -13.99 -0.85 -16.99
CA ASP A 198 -13.30 -0.18 -18.09
C ASP A 198 -12.00 -0.90 -18.53
N SER A 199 -11.66 -2.03 -17.89
CA SER A 199 -10.57 -2.88 -18.35
C SER A 199 -11.04 -3.87 -19.43
N PHE A 200 -10.08 -4.45 -20.15
CA PHE A 200 -10.37 -5.46 -21.16
C PHE A 200 -9.23 -6.48 -21.25
N VAL A 201 -9.56 -7.69 -21.69
CA VAL A 201 -8.56 -8.74 -21.91
C VAL A 201 -8.09 -8.71 -23.35
N ALA A 202 -6.77 -8.73 -23.55
CA ALA A 202 -6.14 -8.82 -24.86
C ALA A 202 -5.03 -9.89 -24.84
N PRO A 203 -4.79 -10.59 -25.98
CA PRO A 203 -3.64 -11.47 -26.11
C PRO A 203 -2.37 -10.66 -26.40
N VAL A 204 -1.32 -10.89 -25.62
CA VAL A 204 0.04 -10.40 -25.89
C VAL A 204 0.96 -11.59 -26.02
N ASN A 205 1.52 -11.80 -27.21
CA ASN A 205 2.40 -12.95 -27.48
C ASN A 205 1.79 -14.30 -27.03
N GLY A 206 0.47 -14.44 -27.17
CA GLY A 206 -0.28 -15.63 -26.75
C GLY A 206 -0.63 -15.71 -25.25
N VAL A 207 -0.22 -14.73 -24.43
CA VAL A 207 -0.59 -14.64 -23.01
C VAL A 207 -1.79 -13.71 -22.84
N PRO A 208 -2.88 -14.14 -22.19
CA PRO A 208 -3.99 -13.24 -21.88
C PRO A 208 -3.56 -12.26 -20.78
N VAL A 209 -3.65 -10.98 -21.09
CA VAL A 209 -3.40 -9.88 -20.15
C VAL A 209 -4.66 -9.05 -19.98
N GLU A 210 -4.92 -8.58 -18.76
CA GLU A 210 -5.88 -7.52 -18.52
C GLU A 210 -5.20 -6.18 -18.75
N VAL A 211 -5.87 -5.32 -19.50
CA VAL A 211 -5.39 -4.00 -19.91
C VAL A 211 -6.31 -2.95 -19.33
N VAL A 212 -5.71 -1.95 -18.70
CA VAL A 212 -6.39 -0.72 -18.27
C VAL A 212 -5.66 0.48 -18.86
N HIS A 213 -6.42 1.39 -19.46
CA HIS A 213 -5.89 2.62 -20.05
C HIS A 213 -6.63 3.83 -19.49
N ALA A 214 -6.00 4.52 -18.56
CA ALA A 214 -6.46 5.82 -18.08
C ALA A 214 -5.70 6.94 -18.82
N ILE A 215 -6.40 8.01 -19.17
CA ILE A 215 -5.80 9.22 -19.72
C ILE A 215 -6.17 10.36 -18.78
N LEU A 216 -5.15 11.05 -18.29
CA LEU A 216 -5.33 12.24 -17.47
C LEU A 216 -5.23 13.49 -18.34
N PHE A 217 -6.10 14.44 -18.07
CA PHE A 217 -6.20 15.69 -18.80
C PHE A 217 -6.17 16.85 -17.82
N SER A 218 -5.26 17.79 -18.04
CA SER A 218 -5.27 19.09 -17.35
C SER A 218 -5.20 20.20 -18.37
N ARG A 219 -6.00 21.26 -18.16
CA ARG A 219 -6.01 22.43 -19.03
C ARG A 219 -5.31 23.59 -18.34
N GLN A 220 -4.15 23.95 -18.86
CA GLN A 220 -3.36 25.09 -18.40
C GLN A 220 -3.50 26.23 -19.39
N GLY A 221 -4.55 27.03 -19.23
CA GLY A 221 -4.92 28.08 -20.18
C GLY A 221 -5.29 27.51 -21.56
N TRP A 222 -4.46 27.77 -22.56
CA TRP A 222 -4.63 27.28 -23.94
C TRP A 222 -4.01 25.89 -24.18
N ILE A 223 -3.17 25.41 -23.26
CA ILE A 223 -2.48 24.13 -23.39
C ILE A 223 -3.29 23.04 -22.69
N ILE A 224 -3.43 21.88 -23.35
CA ILE A 224 -3.99 20.68 -22.75
C ILE A 224 -2.84 19.68 -22.56
N ILE A 225 -2.57 19.33 -21.31
CA ILE A 225 -1.60 18.31 -20.94
C ILE A 225 -2.34 16.98 -20.87
N LYS A 226 -1.79 15.96 -21.53
CA LYS A 226 -2.30 14.59 -21.51
C LYS A 226 -1.24 13.65 -20.97
N VAL A 227 -1.65 12.78 -20.05
CA VAL A 227 -0.76 11.75 -19.50
C VAL A 227 -1.43 10.39 -19.68
N ASP A 228 -0.80 9.54 -20.48
CA ASP A 228 -1.26 8.18 -20.76
C ASP A 228 -0.76 7.20 -19.69
N LEU A 229 -1.70 6.58 -19.01
CA LEU A 229 -1.50 5.57 -17.99
C LEU A 229 -2.07 4.24 -18.48
N LEU A 230 -1.23 3.46 -19.15
CA LEU A 230 -1.58 2.13 -19.65
C LEU A 230 -0.83 1.08 -18.83
N ALA A 231 -1.57 0.13 -18.27
CA ALA A 231 -1.05 -1.10 -17.69
C ALA A 231 -1.62 -2.30 -18.43
N ALA A 232 -0.81 -3.35 -18.53
CA ALA A 232 -1.19 -4.62 -19.11
C ALA A 232 -0.51 -5.73 -18.30
N CYS A 233 -1.32 -6.47 -17.55
CA CYS A 233 -0.86 -7.42 -16.55
C CYS A 233 -1.44 -8.81 -16.82
N SER A 234 -0.61 -9.84 -16.68
CA SER A 234 -1.04 -11.23 -16.86
C SER A 234 -2.12 -11.61 -15.84
N MET A 235 -3.18 -12.23 -16.32
CA MET A 235 -4.27 -12.72 -15.48
C MET A 235 -3.97 -14.05 -14.77
N ARG A 236 -2.77 -14.62 -14.98
CA ARG A 236 -2.40 -15.88 -14.33
C ARG A 236 -2.25 -15.66 -12.83
N LYS A 237 -3.15 -16.26 -12.06
CA LYS A 237 -2.99 -16.41 -10.60
C LYS A 237 -1.74 -17.27 -10.34
N TYR A 238 -0.69 -16.58 -9.94
CA TYR A 238 0.57 -17.00 -9.33
C TYR A 238 0.99 -18.49 -9.37
N GLN A 239 2.08 -18.78 -10.08
CA GLN A 239 3.16 -19.66 -9.59
C GLN A 239 4.48 -18.86 -9.69
N ASN A 240 5.26 -18.78 -8.60
CA ASN A 240 6.67 -18.33 -8.55
C ASN A 240 7.04 -16.83 -8.63
N GLY A 241 6.30 -15.91 -8.01
CA GLY A 241 6.96 -14.75 -7.38
C GLY A 241 7.25 -13.52 -8.25
N ARG A 242 6.90 -13.54 -9.54
CA ARG A 242 7.16 -12.41 -10.44
C ARG A 242 5.99 -12.18 -11.39
N PHE A 243 5.36 -11.02 -11.31
CA PHE A 243 4.52 -10.51 -12.39
C PHE A 243 5.39 -9.62 -13.27
N ASN A 244 5.45 -9.94 -14.56
CA ASN A 244 6.05 -9.05 -15.55
C ASN A 244 4.93 -8.17 -16.09
N GLY A 245 4.88 -6.90 -15.64
CA GLY A 245 4.14 -5.88 -16.36
C GLY A 245 4.88 -5.51 -17.64
N GLN A 246 4.16 -5.43 -18.75
CA GLN A 246 4.74 -4.95 -20.01
C GLN A 246 4.16 -3.57 -20.34
N LEU A 247 5.05 -2.61 -20.56
CA LEU A 247 4.72 -1.32 -21.18
C LEU A 247 4.54 -1.55 -22.68
N PHE A 248 3.36 -1.25 -23.20
CA PHE A 248 3.13 -1.10 -24.64
C PHE A 248 3.34 0.36 -24.99
N GLN A 249 4.32 0.63 -25.85
CA GLN A 249 4.54 1.91 -26.50
C GLN A 249 3.71 1.99 -27.78
#